data_AF-A0A7S4UZW5-F1
#
_entry.id   AF-A0A7S4UZW5-F1
#
_cell.length_a   1.000
_cell.length_b   1.000
_cell.length_c   1.000
_cell.angle_alpha   90.00
_cell.angle_beta   90.00
_cell.angle_gamma   90.00
#
_symmetry.space_group_name_H-M   'P 1'
#
loop_
_entity.id
_entity.type
_entity.pdbx_description
1 polymer ?
#
loop_
_entity_poly.entity_id
_entity_poly.type
_entity_poly.pdbx_seq_one_letter_code
_entity_poly.pdbx_strand_id
1 'polypeptide(L)'
;MIGGAGVNNAGEPPFEIRGFSLGNLVILAGVVVTFASFAEYLSESGGDGLNVSGLGFVYGIPIFLAGAALKYAEIEPVPCYSTPDGERIFESKATDIIQKIKQDVTRHRYGDEAHLDTTVKKLGLVVPGKDYPQLQE
;
A
#
# COMPACT_ATOMS: atom_id res chain seq x y z
N MET A 1 -9.08 17.24 -17.10
CA MET A 1 -7.89 16.54 -16.55
C MET A 1 -8.34 15.95 -15.22
N ILE A 2 -8.54 14.63 -15.18
CA ILE A 2 -8.94 13.92 -13.96
C ILE A 2 -7.71 13.97 -13.06
N GLY A 3 -7.75 14.83 -12.04
CA GLY A 3 -6.75 14.85 -10.99
C GLY A 3 -6.85 13.52 -10.26
N GLY A 4 -5.79 12.72 -10.33
CA GLY A 4 -5.65 11.54 -9.49
C GLY A 4 -5.91 11.95 -8.05
N ALA A 5 -6.80 11.21 -7.38
CA ALA A 5 -7.11 11.34 -5.97
C ALA A 5 -5.95 10.86 -5.10
N GLY A 6 -4.72 11.28 -5.42
CA GLY A 6 -3.58 11.18 -4.54
C GLY A 6 -3.75 12.24 -3.45
N VAL A 7 -4.01 11.79 -2.24
CA VAL A 7 -3.89 12.59 -1.02
C VAL A 7 -2.43 13.04 -0.89
N ASN A 8 -2.06 14.09 -1.61
CA ASN A 8 -0.85 14.86 -1.37
C ASN A 8 -1.06 15.61 -0.06
N ASN A 9 -1.00 14.88 1.05
CA ASN A 9 -1.25 15.41 2.36
C ASN A 9 -0.14 16.42 2.67
N ALA A 10 -0.53 17.68 2.85
CA ALA A 10 0.33 18.79 3.24
C ALA A 10 0.75 18.71 4.73
N GLY A 11 0.87 17.49 5.26
CA GLY A 11 1.21 17.18 6.64
C GLY A 11 1.70 15.74 6.73
N GLU A 12 2.78 15.56 7.48
CA GLU A 12 3.32 14.23 7.79
C GLU A 12 2.22 13.40 8.49
N PRO A 13 1.94 12.17 8.02
CA PRO A 13 0.94 11.34 8.68
C PRO A 13 1.39 11.04 10.13
N PRO A 14 0.46 11.03 11.10
CA PRO A 14 0.78 10.88 12.53
C PRO A 14 1.36 9.50 12.91
N PHE A 15 1.31 8.54 12.00
CA PHE A 15 1.91 7.22 12.15
C PHE A 15 2.29 6.65 10.78
N GLU A 16 3.33 5.81 10.76
CA GLU A 16 3.83 5.15 9.55
C GLU A 16 3.75 3.64 9.71
N ILE A 17 3.06 2.97 8.78
CA ILE A 17 3.03 1.51 8.72
C ILE A 17 4.20 1.07 7.83
N ARG A 18 5.15 0.33 8.42
CA ARG A 18 6.39 -0.10 7.76
C ARG A 18 6.47 -1.62 7.67
N GLY A 19 7.07 -2.10 6.59
CA GLY A 19 7.55 -3.48 6.48
C GLY A 19 6.54 -4.53 6.01
N PHE A 20 5.28 -4.15 5.76
CA PHE A 20 4.31 -5.06 5.13
C PHE A 20 3.33 -4.30 4.24
N SER A 21 2.81 -5.00 3.23
CA SER A 21 1.81 -4.49 2.29
C SER A 21 0.45 -4.35 2.96
N LEU A 22 -0.09 -3.13 2.99
CA LEU A 22 -1.46 -2.83 3.40
C LEU A 22 -2.47 -3.54 2.49
N GLY A 23 -2.19 -3.59 1.17
CA GLY A 23 -3.01 -4.32 0.21
C GLY A 23 -3.14 -5.79 0.60
N ASN A 24 -2.02 -6.47 0.86
CA ASN A 24 -2.03 -7.86 1.29
C ASN A 24 -2.76 -8.06 2.63
N LEU A 25 -2.60 -7.14 3.59
CA LEU A 25 -3.29 -7.21 4.87
C LEU A 25 -4.82 -7.13 4.70
N VAL A 26 -5.31 -6.18 3.91
CA VAL A 26 -6.74 -5.98 3.68
C VAL A 26 -7.33 -7.13 2.85
N ILE A 27 -6.58 -7.63 1.85
CA ILE A 27 -6.94 -8.85 1.11
C ILE A 27 -7.11 -10.01 2.07
N LEU A 28 -6.12 -10.26 2.94
CA LEU A 28 -6.16 -11.37 3.90
C LEU A 28 -7.37 -11.25 4.82
N ALA A 29 -7.66 -10.07 5.34
CA ALA A 29 -8.84 -9.83 6.16
C ALA A 29 -10.14 -10.16 5.40
N GLY A 30 -10.27 -9.70 4.15
CA GLY A 30 -11.44 -9.98 3.30
C GLY A 30 -11.60 -11.47 2.98
N VAL A 31 -10.49 -12.17 2.70
CA VAL A 31 -10.46 -13.62 2.50
C VAL A 31 -10.93 -14.34 3.77
N VAL A 32 -10.36 -14.02 4.93
CA VAL A 32 -10.73 -14.67 6.20
C VAL A 32 -12.22 -14.52 6.50
N VAL A 33 -12.76 -13.30 6.38
CA VAL A 33 -14.19 -13.04 6.64
C VAL A 33 -15.06 -13.79 5.63
N THR A 34 -14.72 -13.76 4.35
CA THR A 34 -15.50 -14.41 3.29
C THR A 34 -15.51 -15.94 3.44
N PHE A 35 -14.36 -16.56 3.72
CA PHE A 35 -14.26 -18.01 3.90
C PHE A 35 -14.93 -18.48 5.20
N ALA A 36 -14.81 -17.72 6.30
CA ALA A 36 -15.54 -18.00 7.53
C ALA A 36 -17.05 -17.97 7.31
N SER A 37 -17.54 -16.98 6.55
CA SER A 37 -18.95 -16.86 6.17
C SER A 37 -19.43 -18.04 5.33
N PHE A 38 -18.58 -18.53 4.42
CA PHE A 38 -18.87 -19.71 3.61
C PHE A 38 -18.93 -20.99 4.45
N ALA A 39 -18.01 -21.16 5.40
CA ALA A 39 -18.01 -22.29 6.32
C ALA A 39 -19.26 -22.34 7.21
N GLU A 40 -19.69 -21.18 7.73
CA GLU A 40 -20.92 -21.06 8.51
C GLU A 40 -22.16 -21.34 7.65
N TYR A 41 -22.23 -20.76 6.44
CA TYR A 41 -23.34 -20.95 5.50
C TYR A 41 -23.55 -22.42 5.14
N LEU A 42 -22.47 -23.20 5.00
CA LEU A 42 -22.53 -24.63 4.68
C LEU A 42 -22.70 -25.54 5.90
N SER A 43 -22.63 -25.01 7.11
CA SER A 43 -22.80 -25.80 8.33
C SER A 43 -24.29 -25.99 8.65
N GLU A 44 -24.66 -27.14 9.23
CA GLU A 44 -26.05 -27.43 9.67
C GLU A 44 -26.61 -26.42 10.70
N SER A 45 -25.73 -25.59 11.28
CA SER A 45 -26.05 -24.49 12.19
C SER A 45 -26.58 -23.22 11.50
N GLY A 46 -26.65 -23.18 10.16
CA GLY A 46 -27.18 -22.07 9.38
C GLY A 46 -28.69 -21.92 9.55
N GLY A 47 -29.12 -21.39 10.71
CA GLY A 47 -30.52 -21.21 11.07
C GLY A 47 -31.25 -20.19 10.19
N ASP A 48 -32.58 -20.21 10.25
CA ASP A 48 -33.46 -19.30 9.51
C ASP A 48 -33.48 -17.91 10.18
N GLY A 49 -32.87 -16.87 9.56
CA GLY A 49 -32.77 -15.51 10.13
C GLY A 49 -31.65 -14.62 9.56
N LEU A 50 -31.34 -13.48 10.23
CA LEU A 50 -30.16 -12.66 9.92
C LEU A 50 -28.90 -13.43 10.32
N ASN A 51 -28.38 -14.22 9.38
CA ASN A 51 -27.22 -15.06 9.60
C ASN A 51 -25.92 -14.25 9.57
N VAL A 52 -24.98 -14.62 10.44
CA VAL A 52 -23.66 -13.98 10.53
C VAL A 52 -22.91 -14.14 9.20
N SER A 53 -23.14 -15.26 8.50
CA SER A 53 -22.68 -15.47 7.11
C SER A 53 -23.16 -14.40 6.12
N GLY A 54 -24.42 -13.96 6.19
CA GLY A 54 -24.96 -12.93 5.30
C GLY A 54 -24.27 -11.58 5.48
N LEU A 55 -24.10 -11.16 6.74
CA LEU A 55 -23.33 -9.95 7.07
C LEU A 55 -21.86 -10.10 6.66
N GLY A 56 -21.29 -11.28 6.88
CA GLY A 56 -19.92 -11.58 6.52
C GLY A 56 -19.68 -11.51 5.00
N PHE A 57 -20.63 -11.89 4.15
CA PHE A 57 -20.52 -11.65 2.70
C PHE A 57 -20.67 -10.17 2.31
N VAL A 58 -21.62 -9.46 2.92
CA VAL A 58 -21.88 -8.03 2.65
C VAL A 58 -20.64 -7.18 2.93
N TYR A 59 -19.83 -7.54 3.92
CA TYR A 59 -18.60 -6.80 4.25
C TYR A 59 -17.33 -7.49 3.75
N GLY A 60 -17.25 -8.81 3.76
CA GLY A 60 -16.06 -9.58 3.37
C GLY A 60 -15.66 -9.37 1.91
N ILE A 61 -16.63 -9.42 0.99
CA ILE A 61 -16.35 -9.21 -0.44
C ILE A 61 -15.89 -7.77 -0.70
N PRO A 62 -16.58 -6.71 -0.22
CA PRO A 62 -16.06 -5.35 -0.38
C PRO A 62 -14.70 -5.12 0.27
N ILE A 63 -14.42 -5.69 1.44
CA ILE A 63 -13.09 -5.60 2.08
C ILE A 63 -12.03 -6.25 1.17
N PHE A 64 -12.31 -7.45 0.65
CA PHE A 64 -11.41 -8.13 -0.27
C PHE A 64 -11.14 -7.30 -1.52
N LEU A 65 -12.18 -6.75 -2.15
CA LEU A 65 -12.04 -5.89 -3.33
C LEU A 65 -11.29 -4.59 -3.04
N ALA A 66 -11.52 -3.97 -1.88
CA ALA A 66 -10.76 -2.81 -1.45
C ALA A 66 -9.27 -3.14 -1.28
N GLY A 67 -8.94 -4.29 -0.69
CA GLY A 67 -7.58 -4.78 -0.60
C GLY A 67 -6.96 -5.06 -1.97
N ALA A 68 -7.71 -5.68 -2.89
CA ALA A 68 -7.27 -5.93 -4.25
C ALA A 68 -6.99 -4.63 -5.03
N ALA A 69 -7.84 -3.62 -4.84
CA ALA A 69 -7.63 -2.29 -5.42
C ALA A 69 -6.37 -1.60 -4.86
N LEU A 70 -6.14 -1.71 -3.54
CA LEU A 70 -4.89 -1.23 -2.92
C LEU A 70 -3.68 -1.96 -3.48
N LYS A 71 -3.74 -3.29 -3.61
CA LYS A 71 -2.64 -4.09 -4.16
C LYS A 71 -2.37 -3.77 -5.63
N TYR A 72 -3.40 -3.48 -6.41
CA TYR A 72 -3.25 -3.03 -7.80
C TYR A 72 -2.57 -1.66 -7.90
N ALA A 73 -2.86 -0.75 -6.97
CA ALA A 73 -2.26 0.57 -6.90
C ALA A 73 -0.96 0.61 -6.08
N GLU A 74 -0.43 -0.55 -5.67
CA GLU A 74 0.74 -0.64 -4.81
C GLU A 74 2.04 -0.54 -5.61
N ILE A 75 2.96 0.26 -5.09
CA ILE A 75 4.37 0.23 -5.47
C ILE A 75 5.15 -0.49 -4.37
N GLU A 76 5.91 -1.50 -4.77
CA GLU A 76 6.75 -2.28 -3.87
C GLU A 76 8.00 -1.50 -3.46
N PRO A 77 8.42 -1.57 -2.19
CA PRO A 77 9.60 -0.86 -1.71
C PRO A 77 10.86 -1.38 -2.40
N VAL A 78 11.77 -0.47 -2.77
CA VAL A 78 13.08 -0.85 -3.30
C VAL A 78 14.02 -1.20 -2.14
N PRO A 79 14.69 -2.38 -2.16
CA PRO A 79 15.69 -2.73 -1.16
C PRO A 79 16.82 -1.71 -1.12
N CYS A 80 17.19 -1.26 0.08
CA CYS A 80 18.33 -0.37 0.28
C CYS A 80 19.50 -1.18 0.85
N TYR A 81 20.53 -1.42 0.03
CA TYR A 81 21.74 -2.11 0.46
C TYR A 81 22.74 -1.13 1.07
N SER A 82 23.13 -1.39 2.32
CA SER A 82 24.09 -0.59 3.07
C SER A 82 24.97 -1.48 3.94
N THR A 83 26.14 -0.98 4.30
CA THR A 83 27.00 -1.60 5.32
C THR A 83 26.61 -1.08 6.72
N PRO A 84 26.93 -1.80 7.82
CA PRO A 84 26.67 -1.30 9.17
C PRO A 84 27.29 0.08 9.45
N ASP A 85 28.50 0.33 8.91
CA ASP A 85 29.14 1.64 9.01
C ASP A 85 28.40 2.70 8.17
N GLY A 86 27.89 2.33 7.00
CA GLY A 86 27.08 3.20 6.15
C GLY A 86 25.77 3.62 6.81
N GLU A 87 25.07 2.69 7.46
CA GLU A 87 23.84 3.00 8.19
C GLU A 87 24.11 3.90 9.41
N ARG A 88 25.19 3.65 10.16
CA ARG A 88 25.64 4.55 11.24
C ARG A 88 25.91 5.97 10.75
N ILE A 89 26.57 6.11 9.60
CA ILE A 89 26.83 7.41 9.01
C ILE A 89 25.52 8.07 8.58
N PHE A 90 24.62 7.31 7.95
CA PHE A 90 23.30 7.78 7.56
C PHE A 90 22.53 8.31 8.77
N GLU A 91 22.40 7.53 9.85
CA GLU A 91 21.73 7.97 11.07
C GLU A 91 22.35 9.24 11.67
N SER A 92 23.69 9.37 11.63
CA SER A 92 24.38 10.53 12.19
C SER A 92 24.32 11.81 11.35
N LYS A 93 24.10 11.69 10.02
CA LYS A 93 24.23 12.82 9.07
C LYS A 93 22.98 13.08 8.23
N ALA A 94 22.00 12.17 8.23
CA ALA A 94 20.80 12.32 7.41
C ALA A 94 19.99 13.51 7.92
N THR A 95 19.78 14.47 7.04
CA THR A 95 18.81 15.55 7.24
C THR A 95 17.39 14.99 7.09
N ASP A 96 16.40 15.72 7.58
CA ASP A 96 14.98 15.35 7.46
C ASP A 96 14.58 15.08 5.99
N ILE A 97 15.15 15.83 5.04
CA ILE A 97 14.91 15.63 3.61
C ILE A 97 15.51 14.31 3.12
N ILE A 98 16.74 13.98 3.54
CA ILE A 98 17.39 12.72 3.16
C ILE A 98 16.62 11.51 3.73
N GLN A 99 16.13 11.63 4.96
CA GLN A 99 15.28 10.60 5.57
C GLN A 99 13.99 10.40 4.79
N LYS A 100 13.31 11.50 4.39
CA LYS A 100 12.10 11.44 3.56
C LYS A 100 12.35 10.79 2.19
N ILE A 101 13.48 11.11 1.54
CA ILE A 101 13.82 10.48 0.26
C ILE A 101 14.02 8.97 0.42
N LYS A 102 14.76 8.53 1.46
CA LYS A 102 14.91 7.09 1.75
C LYS A 102 13.56 6.46 2.00
N GLN A 103 12.72 7.08 2.82
CA GLN A 103 11.37 6.59 3.14
C GLN A 103 10.46 6.47 1.92
N ASP A 104 10.48 7.45 1.01
CA ASP A 104 9.64 7.44 -0.19
C ASP A 104 10.02 6.34 -1.19
N VAL A 105 11.22 5.77 -1.06
CA VAL A 105 11.71 4.67 -1.89
C VAL A 105 11.59 3.32 -1.19
N THR A 106 11.79 3.25 0.13
CA THR A 106 11.88 1.98 0.87
C THR A 106 10.57 1.56 1.55
N ARG A 107 9.43 2.16 1.22
CA ARG A 107 8.12 1.80 1.81
C ARG A 107 7.09 1.49 0.74
N HIS A 108 6.09 0.70 1.12
CA HIS A 108 4.90 0.49 0.28
C HIS A 108 4.18 1.81 0.09
N ARG A 109 3.99 2.21 -1.18
CA ARG A 109 3.25 3.42 -1.58
C ARG A 109 2.01 2.99 -2.37
N TYR A 110 0.97 3.82 -2.33
CA TYR A 110 -0.31 3.52 -2.96
C TYR A 110 -0.80 4.70 -3.78
N GLY A 111 -1.13 4.44 -5.05
CA GLY A 111 -1.75 5.43 -5.95
C GLY A 111 -0.79 6.40 -6.62
N ASP A 112 0.53 6.23 -6.44
CA ASP A 112 1.54 6.92 -7.25
C ASP A 112 1.84 6.10 -8.51
N GLU A 113 2.32 6.75 -9.57
CA GLU A 113 2.73 6.04 -10.80
C GLU A 113 4.12 5.43 -10.67
N ALA A 114 5.01 6.04 -9.87
CA ALA A 114 6.37 5.57 -9.62
C ALA A 114 6.91 6.08 -8.28
N HIS A 115 8.03 5.51 -7.83
CA HIS A 115 8.83 6.09 -6.76
C HIS A 115 9.24 7.52 -7.12
N LEU A 116 9.12 8.45 -6.17
CA LEU A 116 9.48 9.87 -6.36
C LEU A 116 8.76 10.55 -7.54
N ASP A 117 7.54 10.11 -7.92
CA ASP A 117 6.71 10.63 -9.03
C ASP A 117 6.80 12.17 -9.17
N THR A 118 6.44 12.88 -8.10
CA THR A 118 6.41 14.35 -8.10
C THR A 118 7.79 14.95 -8.40
N THR A 119 8.86 14.35 -7.88
CA THR A 119 10.24 14.77 -8.08
C THR A 119 10.68 14.53 -9.51
N VAL A 120 10.49 13.33 -10.07
CA VAL A 120 10.90 13.02 -11.45
C VAL A 120 10.14 13.87 -12.46
N LYS A 121 8.86 14.18 -12.17
CA LYS A 121 8.05 15.10 -12.97
C LYS A 121 8.58 16.53 -12.91
N LYS A 122 8.94 17.03 -11.73
CA LYS A 122 9.52 18.38 -11.56
C LYS A 122 10.91 18.52 -12.17
N LEU A 123 11.69 17.44 -12.18
CA LEU A 123 13.00 17.38 -12.82
C LEU A 123 12.93 17.19 -14.34
N GLY A 124 11.75 16.96 -14.92
CA GLY A 124 11.59 16.74 -16.35
C GLY A 124 12.12 15.38 -16.82
N LEU A 125 12.21 14.41 -15.93
CA LEU A 125 12.68 13.05 -16.22
C LEU A 125 11.56 12.13 -16.73
N VAL A 126 10.35 12.67 -16.91
CA VAL A 126 9.18 11.97 -17.43
C VAL A 126 9.02 12.30 -18.91
N VAL A 127 9.00 11.27 -19.76
CA VAL A 127 8.77 11.42 -21.20
C VAL A 127 7.27 11.39 -21.48
N PRO A 128 6.68 12.39 -22.18
CA PRO A 128 5.27 12.38 -22.51
C PRO A 128 4.85 11.11 -23.28
N GLY A 129 3.81 10.43 -22.81
CA GLY A 129 3.28 9.21 -23.43
C GLY A 129 4.09 7.94 -23.16
N LYS A 130 5.03 7.98 -22.20
CA LYS A 130 5.75 6.82 -21.68
C LYS A 130 5.51 6.69 -20.18
N ASP A 131 5.66 5.47 -19.69
CA ASP A 131 5.59 5.19 -18.26
C ASP A 131 6.72 5.91 -17.51
N TYR A 132 6.47 6.19 -16.23
CA TYR A 132 7.46 6.84 -15.38
C TYR A 132 8.68 5.93 -15.17
N PRO A 133 9.89 6.50 -15.04
CA PRO A 133 11.05 5.72 -14.65
C PRO A 133 10.81 5.11 -13.26
N GLN A 134 10.88 3.78 -13.18
CA GLN A 134 10.80 3.06 -11.92
C GLN A 134 12.20 2.84 -11.36
N LEU A 135 12.36 3.07 -10.06
CA LEU A 135 13.54 2.60 -9.35
C LEU A 135 13.47 1.07 -9.27
N GLN A 136 14.51 0.42 -9.79
CA GLN A 136 14.71 -1.02 -9.73
C GLN A 136 15.97 -1.31 -8.90
N GLU A 137 16.07 -2.55 -8.43
CA GLU A 137 17.25 -3.08 -7.73
C GLU A 137 18.48 -3.18 -8.63
#